data_AF-A0A9J5YXM7-F1
#
_entry.id   AF-A0A9J5YXM7-F1
#
_cell.length_a   1.000
_cell.length_b   1.000
_cell.length_c   1.000
_cell.angle_alpha   90.00
_cell.angle_beta   90.00
_cell.angle_gamma   90.00
#
_symmetry.space_group_name_H-M   'P 1'
#
loop_
_entity.id
_entity.type
_entity.pdbx_description
1 polymer ?
#
loop_
_entity_poly.entity_id
_entity_poly.type
_entity_poly.pdbx_seq_one_letter_code
_entity_poly.pdbx_strand_id
1 'polypeptide(L)' 'MEGEKHTQRRCRRSTKEAHGFVDDMVFEILTWLPAKSLMRFNCVSKSWNSLIRYDLNFVNLHIARSRYIPSPSHPPLI' A
#
# COMPACT_ATOMS: atom_id res chain seq x y z
N MET A 1 -33.78 -6.21 16.77
CA MET A 1 -33.26 -6.19 15.39
C MET A 1 -33.05 -4.73 15.03
N GLU A 2 -32.06 -4.45 14.19
CA GLU A 2 -31.51 -3.13 13.86
C GLU A 2 -30.43 -2.64 14.82
N GLY A 3 -29.19 -2.91 14.40
CA GLY A 3 -27.99 -2.27 14.87
C GLY A 3 -27.14 -1.97 13.65
N GLU A 4 -27.65 -1.14 12.74
CA GLU A 4 -26.88 -0.58 11.62
C GLU A 4 -25.72 0.22 12.18
N LYS A 5 -24.53 -0.38 12.13
CA LYS A 5 -23.27 0.33 12.32
C LYS A 5 -22.66 0.49 10.94
N HIS A 6 -23.32 1.32 10.13
CA HIS A 6 -22.74 1.83 8.90
C HIS A 6 -21.48 2.59 9.30
N THR A 7 -20.32 1.96 9.14
CA THR A 7 -19.01 2.49 9.54
C THR A 7 -18.58 3.59 8.59
N GLN A 8 -19.28 4.72 8.68
CA GLN A 8 -18.97 5.94 7.95
C GLN A 8 -17.75 6.61 8.58
N ARG A 9 -16.54 6.15 8.23
CA ARG A 9 -15.29 6.84 8.58
C ARG A 9 -14.26 6.81 7.44
N ARG A 10 -14.49 7.64 6.41
CA ARG A 10 -13.59 8.75 6.04
C ARG A 10 -14.10 9.56 4.84
N CYS A 11 -14.23 10.87 5.07
CA CYS A 11 -14.32 11.89 4.05
C CYS A 11 -13.15 11.72 3.05
N ARG A 12 -13.45 11.23 1.84
CA ARG A 12 -12.55 11.33 0.68
C ARG A 12 -12.98 12.57 -0.11
N ARG A 13 -12.44 13.74 0.27
CA ARG A 13 -12.27 14.83 -0.70
C ARG A 13 -11.06 14.45 -1.54
N SER A 14 -11.22 14.23 -2.83
CA SER A 14 -10.08 14.15 -3.75
C SER A 14 -10.40 14.89 -5.04
N THR A 15 -9.56 15.90 -5.30
CA THR A 15 -9.39 16.71 -6.49
C THR A 15 -8.83 15.85 -7.63
N LYS A 16 -9.50 15.85 -8.79
CA LYS A 16 -9.59 14.66 -9.64
C LYS A 16 -8.48 14.43 -10.68
N GLU A 17 -7.66 15.40 -11.06
CA GLU A 17 -6.95 15.26 -12.35
C GLU A 17 -5.41 15.26 -12.24
N ALA A 18 -4.79 16.14 -11.45
CA ALA A 18 -3.32 16.19 -11.32
C ALA A 18 -2.76 15.24 -10.24
N HIS A 19 -3.63 14.72 -9.36
CA HIS A 19 -3.20 13.85 -8.26
C HIS A 19 -2.99 12.40 -8.71
N GLY A 20 -3.63 11.97 -9.81
CA GLY A 20 -3.56 10.59 -10.29
C GLY A 20 -2.13 10.13 -10.59
N PHE A 21 -1.35 10.92 -11.35
CA PHE A 21 0.03 10.56 -11.67
C PHE A 21 0.93 10.48 -10.42
N VAL A 22 0.75 11.38 -9.45
CA VAL A 22 1.51 11.35 -8.19
C VAL A 22 1.12 10.13 -7.35
N ASP A 23 -0.17 9.81 -7.28
CA ASP A 23 -0.67 8.64 -6.57
C ASP A 23 -0.18 7.34 -7.21
N ASP A 24 -0.13 7.26 -8.53
CA ASP A 24 0.40 6.11 -9.27
C ASP A 24 1.91 5.90 -9.05
N MET A 25 2.70 6.99 -9.09
CA MET A 25 4.13 6.92 -8.77
C MET A 25 4.36 6.52 -7.31
N VAL A 26 3.58 7.06 -6.37
CA VAL A 26 3.66 6.69 -4.95
C VAL A 26 3.28 5.22 -4.77
N PHE A 27 2.23 4.75 -5.45
CA PHE A 27 1.82 3.35 -5.44
C PHE A 27 2.95 2.43 -5.93
N GLU A 28 3.58 2.80 -7.04
CA GLU A 28 4.71 2.04 -7.58
C GLU A 28 5.87 2.02 -6.59
N ILE A 29 6.30 3.16 -6.05
CA ILE A 29 7.39 3.21 -5.06
C ILE A 29 7.08 2.32 -3.86
N LEU A 30 5.89 2.44 -3.27
CA LEU A 30 5.52 1.69 -2.07
C LEU A 30 5.49 0.18 -2.30
N THR A 31 5.10 -0.28 -3.49
CA THR A 31 5.06 -1.73 -3.81
C THR A 31 6.45 -2.34 -4.02
N TRP A 32 7.49 -1.55 -4.23
CA TRP A 32 8.89 -2.02 -4.28
C TRP A 32 9.57 -2.08 -2.90
N LEU A 33 8.95 -1.55 -1.85
CA LEU A 33 9.58 -1.47 -0.53
C LEU A 33 9.46 -2.79 0.24
N PRO A 34 10.49 -3.18 1.02
CA PRO A 34 10.36 -4.28 1.97
C PRO A 34 9.21 -4.04 2.95
N ALA A 35 8.49 -5.11 3.33
CA ALA A 35 7.32 -5.03 4.21
C ALA A 35 7.62 -4.28 5.53
N LYS A 36 8.82 -4.45 6.09
CA LYS A 36 9.23 -3.78 7.33
C LYS A 36 9.27 -2.25 7.19
N SER A 37 9.77 -1.75 6.07
CA SER A 37 9.76 -0.31 5.76
C SER A 37 8.34 0.17 5.49
N LEU A 38 7.56 -0.63 4.75
CA LEU A 38 6.17 -0.33 4.43
C LEU A 38 5.30 -0.16 5.67
N MET A 39 5.50 -0.96 6.72
CA MET A 39 4.73 -0.84 7.96
C MET A 39 4.95 0.50 8.68
N ARG A 40 6.11 1.14 8.52
CA ARG A 40 6.37 2.48 9.06
C ARG A 40 5.61 3.56 8.28
N PHE A 41 5.39 3.37 6.98
CA PHE A 41 4.65 4.33 6.14
C PHE A 41 3.16 4.43 6.44
N ASN A 42 2.59 3.48 7.19
CA ASN A 42 1.21 3.57 7.68
C ASN A 42 0.93 4.84 8.50
N CYS A 43 1.93 5.47 9.12
CA CYS A 43 1.70 6.69 9.91
C CYS A 43 1.79 8.00 9.11
N VAL A 44 2.26 7.98 7.85
CA VAL A 44 2.50 9.20 7.06
C VAL A 44 1.19 9.89 6.70
N SER A 45 0.23 9.13 6.19
CA SER A 45 -1.10 9.65 5.92
C SER A 45 -2.12 8.55 6.08
N LYS A 46 -3.34 8.95 6.42
CA LYS A 46 -4.43 8.00 6.48
C LYS A 46 -4.70 7.38 5.08
N SER A 47 -4.41 8.09 3.97
CA SER A 47 -4.59 7.57 2.60
C SER A 47 -3.62 6.42 2.32
N TRP A 48 -2.36 6.58 2.69
CA TRP A 48 -1.33 5.55 2.56
C TRP A 48 -1.63 4.34 3.43
N ASN A 49 -2.05 4.55 4.68
CA ASN A 49 -2.53 3.45 5.54
C ASN A 49 -3.69 2.67 4.90
N SER A 50 -4.59 3.37 4.20
CA SER A 50 -5.71 2.70 3.53
C SER A 50 -5.25 1.88 2.33
N LEU A 51 -4.33 2.43 1.53
CA LEU A 51 -3.74 1.74 0.39
C LEU A 51 -3.01 0.47 0.84
N ILE A 52 -2.13 0.59 1.84
CA ILE A 52 -1.30 -0.51 2.33
C ILE A 52 -2.14 -1.63 2.99
N ARG A 53 -3.22 -1.28 3.72
CA ARG A 53 -3.98 -2.26 4.51
C ARG A 53 -5.20 -2.84 3.83
N TYR A 54 -5.82 -2.12 2.89
CA TYR A 54 -7.14 -2.49 2.37
C TYR A 54 -7.20 -2.59 0.84
N ASP A 55 -6.15 -2.17 0.12
CA ASP A 55 -6.12 -2.32 -1.34
C ASP A 55 -5.53 -3.67 -1.76
N LEU A 56 -6.35 -4.52 -2.38
CA LEU A 56 -5.94 -5.86 -2.80
C LEU A 56 -4.94 -5.82 -3.96
N ASN A 57 -5.04 -4.83 -4.86
CA ASN A 57 -4.10 -4.70 -5.98
C ASN A 57 -2.69 -4.38 -5.47
N PHE A 58 -2.62 -3.52 -4.46
CA PHE A 58 -1.37 -3.21 -3.77
C PHE A 58 -0.73 -4.49 -3.18
N VAL A 59 -1.51 -5.28 -2.44
CA VAL A 59 -1.03 -6.51 -1.79
C VAL A 59 -0.52 -7.53 -2.81
N ASN A 60 -1.29 -7.78 -3.88
CA ASN A 60 -0.90 -8.73 -4.92
C ASN A 60 0.39 -8.31 -5.63
N LEU A 61 0.51 -7.03 -5.99
CA LEU A 61 1.71 -6.51 -6.66
C LEU A 61 2.92 -6.52 -5.72
N HIS A 62 2.74 -6.16 -4.45
CA HIS A 62 3.79 -6.20 -3.43
C HIS A 62 4.30 -7.64 -3.23
N ILE A 63 3.41 -8.63 -3.13
CA ILE A 63 3.79 -10.05 -3.03
C ILE A 63 4.59 -10.48 -4.26
N ALA A 64 4.11 -10.15 -5.46
CA ALA A 64 4.81 -10.48 -6.70
C ALA A 64 6.23 -9.88 -6.72
N ARG A 65 6.38 -8.59 -6.37
CA ARG A 65 7.67 -7.89 -6.32
C ARG A 65 8.60 -8.42 -5.23
N SER A 66 8.08 -8.75 -4.05
CA SER A 66 8.86 -9.29 -2.94
C SER A 66 9.58 -10.60 -3.27
N ARG A 67 9.06 -11.38 -4.24
CA ARG A 67 9.70 -12.61 -4.72
C ARG A 67 10.94 -12.35 -5.58
N TYR A 68 11.04 -11.16 -6.18
CA TYR A 68 12.17 -10.76 -7.02
C TYR A 68 13.19 -9.89 -6.28
N ILE A 69 12.82 -9.31 -5.15
CA ILE A 69 13.77 -8.63 -4.26
C ILE A 69 14.50 -9.77 -3.53
N PRO A 70 15.76 -10.08 -3.88
CA PRO A 70 16.47 -11.16 -3.24
C PRO A 70 16.59 -10.79 -1.77
N SER A 71 16.04 -11.64 -0.90
CA SER A 71 16.32 -11.50 0.53
C SER A 71 17.84 -11.58 0.68
N PRO A 72 18.49 -10.64 1.40
CA PRO A 72 19.93 -10.72 1.67
C PRO A 72 20.33 -11.96 2.49
N SER A 73 19.38 -12.84 2.84
CA SER A 73 19.60 -14.07 3.60
C SER A 73 19.83 -15.33 2.76
N HIS A 74 19.80 -15.26 1.42
CA HIS A 74 20.15 -16.42 0.58
C HIS A 74 21.34 -16.10 -0.31
N PRO A 75 22.54 -16.67 -0.03
CA PRO A 75 23.63 -16.59 -0.99
C PRO A 75 23.21 -17.30 -2.29
N PRO A 76 23.56 -16.77 -3.47
CA PRO A 76 23.37 -17.48 -4.72
C PRO A 76 24.09 -18.83 -4.62
N LEU A 77 23.40 -19.91 -5.00
CA LEU A 77 24.01 -21.21 -5.17
C LEU A 77 24.91 -21.12 -6.42
N ILE A 78 26.18 -20.79 -6.19
CA ILE A 78 27.29 -21.06 -7.11
C ILE A 78 27.89 -22.40 -6.70
#